data_AF-A0A519F4C0-F1
#
_entry.id   AF-A0A519F4C0-F1
#
_cell.length_a   1.000
_cell.length_b   1.000
_cell.length_c   1.000
_cell.angle_alpha   90.00
_cell.angle_beta   90.00
_cell.angle_gamma   90.00
#
_symmetry.space_group_name_H-M   'P 1'
#
loop_
_entity.id
_entity.type
_entity.pdbx_description
1 polymer ?
#
loop_
_entity_poly.entity_id
_entity_poly.type
_entity_poly.pdbx_seq_one_letter_code
_entity_poly.pdbx_strand_id
1 'polypeptide(L)'
;MKTHQRQLKWLLIGAVCTPFALGAAIASGGAGHGDYLFAKCLFPYTMLLTSLTGTITYPLIGLALVQFPLYGLAAGSFNATRTLVFLLVLHTIGAFLCFSSLLPNFGK
;
A
#
# COMPACT_ATOMS: atom_id res chain seq x y z
N MET A 1 3.88 28.00 -6.01
CA MET A 1 2.73 27.31 -5.38
C MET A 1 3.06 27.09 -3.91
N LYS A 2 2.17 27.45 -2.96
CA LYS A 2 2.47 27.29 -1.52
C LYS A 2 2.60 25.80 -1.18
N THR A 3 3.50 25.42 -0.28
CA THR A 3 3.77 24.01 0.10
C THR A 3 2.49 23.23 0.43
N HIS A 4 1.56 23.84 1.16
CA HIS A 4 0.25 23.25 1.48
C HIS A 4 -0.60 22.94 0.25
N GLN A 5 -0.59 23.78 -0.78
CA GLN A 5 -1.33 23.51 -2.02
C GLN A 5 -0.72 22.35 -2.80
N ARG A 6 0.61 22.19 -2.75
CA ARG A 6 1.31 21.03 -3.34
C ARG A 6 0.90 19.75 -2.62
N GLN A 7 1.00 19.74 -1.29
CA GLN A 7 0.60 18.62 -0.45
C GLN A 7 -0.85 18.20 -0.67
N LEU A 8 -1.78 19.16 -0.71
CA LEU A 8 -3.19 18.88 -0.96
C LEU A 8 -3.41 18.21 -2.33
N LYS A 9 -2.79 18.73 -3.39
CA LYS A 9 -2.91 18.13 -4.73
C LYS A 9 -2.43 16.68 -4.77
N TRP A 10 -1.27 16.40 -4.18
CA TRP A 10 -0.73 15.04 -4.17
C TRP A 10 -1.52 14.10 -3.25
N LEU A 11 -2.05 14.60 -2.13
CA LEU A 11 -2.97 13.83 -1.29
C LEU A 11 -4.22 13.43 -2.07
N LEU A 12 -4.81 14.36 -2.84
CA LEU A 12 -5.97 14.07 -3.68
C LEU A 12 -5.66 13.05 -4.77
N ILE A 13 -4.48 13.13 -5.41
CA ILE A 13 -4.03 12.11 -6.37
C ILE A 13 -3.97 10.74 -5.69
N GLY A 14 -3.35 10.66 -4.50
CA GLY A 14 -3.30 9.43 -3.72
C GLY A 14 -4.69 8.88 -3.38
N ALA A 15 -5.61 9.76 -2.95
CA ALA A 15 -6.99 9.39 -2.64
C ALA A 15 -7.76 8.87 -3.87
N VAL A 16 -7.52 9.44 -5.05
CA VAL A 16 -8.11 8.94 -6.31
C VAL A 16 -7.51 7.60 -6.71
N CYS A 17 -6.22 7.36 -6.48
CA CYS A 17 -5.59 6.07 -6.77
C CYS A 17 -6.10 4.94 -5.86
N THR A 18 -6.46 5.24 -4.61
CA THR A 18 -6.94 4.25 -3.62
C THR A 18 -8.04 3.32 -4.14
N PRO A 19 -9.20 3.78 -4.66
CA PRO A 19 -10.27 2.89 -5.11
C PRO A 19 -9.84 1.97 -6.25
N PHE A 20 -9.00 2.43 -7.19
CA PHE A 20 -8.49 1.58 -8.27
C PHE A 20 -7.55 0.51 -7.74
N ALA A 21 -6.65 0.87 -6.83
CA ALA A 21 -5.74 -0.08 -6.20
C ALA A 21 -6.49 -1.12 -5.37
N LEU A 22 -7.50 -0.70 -4.60
CA LEU A 22 -8.37 -1.61 -3.85
C LEU A 22 -9.16 -2.54 -4.77
N GLY A 23 -9.73 -2.02 -5.86
CA GLY A 23 -10.43 -2.84 -6.84
C GLY A 23 -9.54 -3.94 -7.40
N ALA A 24 -8.31 -3.62 -7.78
CA ALA A 24 -7.32 -4.60 -8.24
C ALA A 24 -6.96 -5.61 -7.14
N ALA A 25 -6.74 -5.14 -5.90
CA ALA A 25 -6.42 -6.00 -4.76
C ALA A 25 -7.56 -7.01 -4.47
N ILE A 26 -8.80 -6.53 -4.40
CA ILE A 26 -10.00 -7.35 -4.17
C ILE A 26 -10.17 -8.36 -5.31
N ALA A 27 -10.00 -7.93 -6.56
CA ALA A 27 -10.09 -8.81 -7.72
C ALA A 27 -9.03 -9.93 -7.67
N SER A 28 -7.77 -9.62 -7.30
CA SER A 28 -6.73 -10.65 -7.12
C SER A 28 -6.97 -11.61 -5.95
N GLY A 29 -7.81 -11.22 -4.98
CA GLY A 29 -8.16 -12.05 -3.85
C GLY A 29 -9.15 -13.17 -4.18
N GLY A 30 -9.81 -13.13 -5.35
CA GLY A 30 -10.66 -14.23 -5.85
C GLY A 30 -11.68 -14.74 -4.83
N ALA A 31 -12.40 -13.84 -4.15
CA ALA A 31 -13.36 -14.16 -3.08
C ALA A 31 -12.78 -14.99 -1.90
N GLY A 32 -11.47 -14.93 -1.67
CA GLY A 32 -10.77 -15.68 -0.63
C GLY A 32 -9.80 -16.73 -1.16
N HIS A 33 -9.91 -17.08 -2.44
CA HIS A 33 -9.18 -18.19 -3.07
C HIS A 33 -8.10 -17.75 -4.06
N GLY A 34 -7.95 -16.44 -4.31
CA GLY A 34 -6.93 -15.91 -5.19
C GLY A 34 -5.51 -15.94 -4.58
N ASP A 35 -4.52 -15.59 -5.40
CA ASP A 35 -3.11 -15.51 -4.98
C ASP A 35 -2.77 -14.19 -4.25
N TYR A 36 -3.73 -13.26 -4.22
CA TYR A 36 -3.60 -11.92 -3.66
C TYR A 36 -2.45 -11.12 -4.30
N LEU A 37 -2.11 -11.41 -5.57
CA LEU A 37 -0.98 -10.79 -6.28
C LEU A 37 -1.02 -9.26 -6.19
N PHE A 38 -2.15 -8.65 -6.58
CA PHE A 38 -2.28 -7.20 -6.53
C PHE A 38 -2.39 -6.66 -5.11
N ALA A 39 -2.99 -7.40 -4.17
CA ALA A 39 -3.02 -6.98 -2.77
C ALA A 39 -1.60 -6.95 -2.16
N LYS A 40 -0.76 -7.96 -2.43
CA LYS A 40 0.64 -8.04 -2.00
C LYS A 40 1.50 -6.94 -2.64
N CYS A 41 1.29 -6.66 -3.92
CA CYS A 41 2.04 -5.63 -4.63
C CYS A 41 1.61 -4.20 -4.24
N LEU A 42 0.31 -3.94 -4.09
CA LEU A 42 -0.21 -2.58 -3.90
C LEU A 42 -0.38 -2.19 -2.44
N PHE A 43 -0.60 -3.15 -1.54
CA PHE A 43 -0.78 -2.92 -0.10
C PHE A 43 0.10 -3.85 0.74
N PRO A 44 1.43 -3.81 0.52
CA PRO A 44 2.34 -4.77 1.14
C PRO A 44 2.32 -4.69 2.66
N TYR A 45 2.20 -3.50 3.26
CA TYR A 45 2.24 -3.36 4.71
C TYR A 45 1.03 -4.00 5.41
N THR A 46 -0.17 -3.80 4.86
CA THR A 46 -1.38 -4.41 5.43
C THR A 46 -1.41 -5.90 5.19
N MET A 47 -0.90 -6.37 4.04
CA MET A 47 -0.72 -7.80 3.80
C MET A 47 0.27 -8.39 4.80
N LEU A 48 1.46 -7.82 4.98
CA LEU A 48 2.42 -8.31 5.98
C LEU A 48 1.82 -8.36 7.39
N LEU A 49 1.02 -7.37 7.78
CA LEU A 49 0.33 -7.36 9.08
C LEU A 49 -0.70 -8.49 9.22
N THR A 50 -1.22 -9.08 8.13
CA THR A 50 -2.07 -10.27 8.24
C THR A 50 -1.31 -11.49 8.75
N SER A 51 0.03 -11.51 8.71
CA SER A 51 0.81 -12.57 9.36
C SER A 51 0.60 -12.60 10.88
N LEU A 52 0.26 -11.46 11.49
CA LEU A 52 0.02 -11.33 12.92
C LEU A 52 -1.46 -11.60 13.28
N THR A 53 -2.39 -11.25 12.40
CA THR A 53 -3.84 -11.37 12.65
C THR A 53 -4.47 -12.62 12.03
N GLY A 54 -3.77 -13.32 11.14
CA GLY A 54 -4.25 -14.48 10.39
C GLY A 54 -5.28 -14.17 9.29
N THR A 55 -5.82 -12.94 9.26
CA THR A 55 -6.87 -12.52 8.31
C THR A 55 -6.84 -11.01 8.09
N ILE A 56 -7.53 -10.55 7.04
CA ILE A 56 -7.75 -9.13 6.75
C ILE A 56 -8.85 -8.60 7.69
N THR A 57 -8.48 -7.74 8.63
CA THR A 57 -9.40 -7.15 9.61
C THR A 57 -9.81 -5.73 9.23
N TYR A 58 -10.90 -5.20 9.81
CA TYR A 58 -11.32 -3.82 9.57
C TYR A 58 -10.23 -2.76 9.85
N PRO A 59 -9.41 -2.87 10.92
CA PRO A 59 -8.27 -1.98 11.10
C PRO A 59 -7.27 -2.02 9.95
N LEU A 60 -6.96 -3.20 9.40
CA LEU A 60 -6.04 -3.32 8.26
C LEU A 60 -6.65 -2.74 6.97
N ILE A 61 -7.96 -2.88 6.77
CA ILE A 61 -8.66 -2.20 5.68
C ILE A 61 -8.52 -0.68 5.83
N GLY A 62 -8.75 -0.15 7.04
CA GLY A 62 -8.55 1.27 7.33
C GLY A 62 -7.13 1.76 7.00
N LEU A 63 -6.11 0.97 7.34
CA LEU A 63 -4.72 1.27 6.97
C LEU A 63 -4.48 1.25 5.45
N ALA A 64 -5.09 0.31 4.73
CA ALA A 64 -5.00 0.23 3.27
C ALA A 64 -5.61 1.47 2.61
N LEU A 65 -6.77 1.93 3.11
CA LEU A 65 -7.46 3.12 2.60
C LEU A 65 -6.59 4.38 2.65
N VAL A 66 -5.80 4.55 3.72
CA VAL A 66 -4.98 5.75 3.93
C VAL A 66 -3.59 5.66 3.29
N GLN A 67 -3.15 4.49 2.83
CA GLN A 67 -1.79 4.28 2.33
C GLN A 67 -1.41 5.21 1.17
N PHE A 68 -2.18 5.21 0.09
CA PHE A 68 -1.92 6.07 -1.07
C PHE A 68 -2.10 7.57 -0.79
N PRO A 69 -3.12 8.03 -0.03
CA PRO A 69 -3.21 9.41 0.44
C PRO A 69 -1.97 9.87 1.21
N LEU A 70 -1.43 9.02 2.09
CA LEU A 70 -0.22 9.32 2.85
C LEU A 70 1.02 9.37 1.95
N TYR A 71 1.13 8.47 0.96
CA TYR A 71 2.21 8.54 -0.03
C TYR A 71 2.15 9.84 -0.85
N GLY A 72 0.95 10.23 -1.28
CA GLY A 72 0.71 11.49 -1.96
C GLY A 72 1.10 12.70 -1.11
N LEU A 73 0.61 12.75 0.14
CA LEU A 73 0.96 13.80 1.08
C LEU A 73 2.49 13.94 1.25
N ALA A 74 3.19 12.81 1.41
CA ALA A 74 4.64 12.76 1.55
C ALA A 74 5.37 13.21 0.26
N ALA A 75 4.89 12.81 -0.92
CA ALA A 75 5.39 13.26 -2.21
C ALA A 75 5.25 14.78 -2.42
N GLY A 76 4.25 15.40 -1.81
CA GLY A 76 4.06 16.86 -1.81
C GLY A 76 5.04 17.65 -0.94
N SER A 77 5.95 17.00 -0.21
CA SER A 77 6.95 17.63 0.66
C SER A 77 8.05 18.38 -0.11
N PHE A 78 8.96 19.04 0.61
CA PHE A 78 10.03 19.86 0.02
C PHE A 78 11.06 19.05 -0.77
N ASN A 79 11.28 17.77 -0.43
CA ASN A 79 12.23 16.90 -1.10
C ASN A 79 11.51 15.67 -1.71
N ALA A 80 10.58 15.96 -2.61
CA ALA A 80 9.70 14.97 -3.24
C ALA A 80 10.48 13.76 -3.78
N THR A 81 11.59 13.97 -4.49
CA THR A 81 12.40 12.89 -5.06
C THR A 81 12.95 11.96 -3.99
N ARG A 82 13.61 12.50 -2.95
CA ARG A 82 14.16 11.67 -1.87
C ARG A 82 13.06 10.92 -1.12
N THR A 83 11.93 11.59 -0.88
CA THR A 83 10.78 10.96 -0.21
C THR A 83 10.17 9.84 -1.06
N LEU A 84 10.01 10.06 -2.36
CA LEU A 84 9.50 9.04 -3.28
C LEU A 84 10.44 7.85 -3.40
N VAL A 85 11.76 8.09 -3.51
CA VAL A 85 12.76 7.00 -3.51
C VAL A 85 12.69 6.19 -2.22
N PHE A 86 12.62 6.87 -1.06
CA PHE A 86 12.52 6.19 0.22
C PHE A 86 11.23 5.36 0.33
N LEU A 87 10.08 5.93 -0.04
CA LEU A 87 8.80 5.21 -0.05
C LEU A 87 8.81 4.04 -1.03
N LEU A 88 9.38 4.22 -2.22
CA LEU A 88 9.50 3.16 -3.22
C LEU A 88 10.36 2.01 -2.69
N VAL A 89 11.49 2.30 -2.05
CA VAL A 89 12.35 1.28 -1.44
C VAL A 89 11.60 0.52 -0.36
N LEU A 90 10.96 1.22 0.59
CA LEU A 90 10.19 0.55 1.65
C LEU A 90 9.04 -0.29 1.10
N HIS A 91 8.32 0.24 0.12
CA HIS A 91 7.20 -0.45 -0.51
C HIS A 91 7.66 -1.70 -1.26
N THR A 92 8.76 -1.59 -2.01
CA THR A 92 9.36 -2.71 -2.74
C THR A 92 9.87 -3.79 -1.78
N ILE A 93 10.50 -3.41 -0.67
CA ILE A 93 10.90 -4.36 0.39
C ILE A 93 9.66 -5.07 0.95
N GLY A 94 8.62 -4.31 1.29
CA GLY A 94 7.37 -4.88 1.81
C GLY A 94 6.73 -5.86 0.83
N ALA A 95 6.63 -5.47 -0.45
CA ALA A 95 6.09 -6.31 -1.50
C ALA A 95 6.92 -7.57 -1.70
N PHE A 96 8.25 -7.44 -1.75
CA PHE A 96 9.16 -8.59 -1.82
C PHE A 96 8.93 -9.56 -0.65
N LEU A 97 8.80 -9.06 0.59
CA LEU A 97 8.55 -9.89 1.75
C LEU A 97 7.23 -10.67 1.65
N CYS A 98 6.17 -10.09 1.05
CA CYS A 98 4.91 -10.78 0.77
C CYS A 98 5.03 -11.95 -0.23
N PHE A 99 6.10 -12.03 -1.02
CA PHE A 99 6.38 -13.16 -1.92
C PHE A 99 7.52 -14.04 -1.41
N SER A 100 8.16 -13.63 -0.32
CA SER A 100 9.24 -14.39 0.28
C SER A 100 8.68 -15.48 1.19
N SER A 101 9.36 -16.62 1.24
CA SER A 101 9.12 -17.67 2.24
C SER A 101 9.70 -17.34 3.62
N LEU A 102 10.20 -16.12 3.82
CA LEU A 102 10.79 -15.67 5.09
C LEU A 102 9.74 -15.46 6.19
N LEU A 103 8.46 -15.31 5.81
CA LEU A 103 7.37 -15.06 6.75
C LEU A 103 6.29 -16.17 6.66
N PRO A 104 5.70 -16.55 7.81
CA PRO A 104 4.56 -17.47 7.83
C PRO A 104 3.43 -16.95 6.93
N ASN A 105 2.72 -17.85 6.26
CA ASN A 105 1.59 -17.56 5.35
C ASN A 105 1.95 -16.91 4.00
N PHE A 106 3.21 -16.53 3.77
CA PHE A 106 3.67 -15.93 2.51
C PHE A 106 4.56 -16.85 1.67
N GLY A 107 5.05 -17.96 2.24
CA GLY A 107 5.65 -19.06 1.50
C GLY A 107 4.58 -19.93 0.83
N LYS A 108 4.27 -19.65 -0.44
CA LYS A 108 3.67 -20.60 -1.38
C LYS A 108 4.43 -20.52 -2.68
#